data_AF-A0A0S9QP18-F1
#
_entry.id   AF-A0A0S9QP18-F1
#
_cell.length_a   1.000
_cell.length_b   1.000
_cell.length_c   1.000
_cell.angle_alpha   90.00
_cell.angle_beta   90.00
_cell.angle_gamma   90.00
#
_symmetry.space_group_name_H-M   'P 1'
#
loop_
_entity.id
_entity.type
_entity.pdbx_description
1 polymer ?
#
loop_
_entity_poly.entity_id
_entity_poly.type
_entity_poly.pdbx_seq_one_letter_code
_entity_poly.pdbx_strand_id
1 'polypeptide(L)'
;MDSTLACLAAWMPRQRWYAAKGRPPSLRLLAWWDLSAESGGAEDADTGTRIRTFLVADEGALPAVLYQIPVVERATEDVDADPDHVIGSPVPGTTFIDGPFDPAYAQALLRLITVGGTAHGPQTTAIGRVAGSGGAPSRATSRVISGEQSNTSLIFEGDGAPVICKVYRQLHAGLNPDIELQEALAGAGSPHVPRPVGSIEGTWPDLATAHGTVHGSLASAQEFLPGVEDAWRVALQAAAKGDDFRDAARALGTATAEVHVALAECFPTRTATDADRAATAATWERRFAIAIAEVPEIAGQRDAAATVYRRALEVPWPPLQRIHGDFHLGQVLHSPERGWIMVDFEGEPLRPMAERTQPDLALRDVAGMLRSFDYVAGSLRLDDPDRSADAVRAWARDARRAFVDGYAASAGGLDPRHPLLAALELDKAVYEAIYEARNRPTWVAIPLRAIARLVERPAPVA
;
A
#
# COMPACT_ATOMS: atom_id res chain seq x y z
N MET A 1 -1.82 -32.53 -16.35
CA MET A 1 -1.78 -31.20 -15.70
C MET A 1 -2.94 -31.19 -14.74
N ASP A 2 -2.71 -30.94 -13.45
CA ASP A 2 -3.79 -30.86 -12.45
C ASP A 2 -4.87 -29.88 -12.95
N SER A 3 -6.13 -30.33 -13.02
CA SER A 3 -7.23 -29.53 -13.58
C SER A 3 -7.46 -28.24 -12.77
N THR A 4 -7.11 -28.24 -11.49
CA THR A 4 -7.09 -27.05 -10.64
C THR A 4 -6.08 -26.02 -11.15
N LEU A 5 -4.82 -26.44 -11.33
CA LEU A 5 -3.75 -25.55 -11.82
C LEU A 5 -4.05 -25.04 -13.22
N ALA A 6 -4.69 -25.83 -14.08
CA ALA A 6 -5.10 -25.39 -15.40
C ALA A 6 -6.15 -24.25 -15.33
N CYS A 7 -7.15 -24.37 -14.47
CA CYS A 7 -8.14 -23.30 -14.26
C CYS A 7 -7.47 -22.03 -13.71
N LEU A 8 -6.61 -22.16 -12.70
CA LEU A 8 -5.87 -21.04 -12.12
C LEU A 8 -4.95 -20.36 -13.15
N ALA A 9 -4.20 -21.13 -13.94
CA ALA A 9 -3.32 -20.59 -14.97
C ALA A 9 -4.06 -19.82 -16.07
N ALA A 10 -5.32 -20.19 -16.36
CA ALA A 10 -6.17 -19.47 -17.31
C ALA A 10 -6.81 -18.21 -16.69
N TRP A 11 -7.15 -18.25 -15.40
CA TRP A 11 -7.85 -17.17 -14.71
C TRP A 11 -6.93 -16.07 -14.19
N MET A 12 -5.82 -16.41 -13.53
CA MET A 12 -4.91 -15.45 -12.87
C MET A 12 -4.40 -14.33 -13.81
N PRO A 13 -4.02 -14.58 -15.08
CA PRO A 13 -3.56 -13.51 -15.98
C PRO A 13 -4.58 -12.40 -16.23
N ARG A 14 -5.88 -12.68 -16.05
CA ARG A 14 -6.95 -11.69 -16.20
C ARG A 14 -7.08 -10.76 -14.99
N GLN A 15 -6.51 -11.15 -13.85
CA GLN A 15 -6.69 -10.45 -12.58
C GLN A 15 -5.68 -9.31 -12.40
N ARG A 16 -6.12 -8.13 -11.96
CA ARG A 16 -5.25 -6.94 -11.87
C ARG A 16 -4.02 -7.15 -10.97
N TRP A 17 -4.20 -7.88 -9.87
CA TRP A 17 -3.15 -8.21 -8.89
C TRP A 17 -2.10 -9.21 -9.38
N TYR A 18 -2.29 -9.86 -10.52
CA TYR A 18 -1.29 -10.76 -11.07
C TYR A 18 -0.14 -9.98 -11.74
N ALA A 19 1.06 -10.07 -11.17
CA ALA A 19 2.20 -9.23 -11.56
C ALA A 19 2.81 -9.60 -12.93
N ALA A 20 2.79 -10.88 -13.31
CA ALA A 20 3.51 -11.38 -14.49
C ALA A 20 2.67 -11.28 -15.79
N LYS A 21 2.20 -10.07 -16.12
CA LYS A 21 1.42 -9.81 -17.35
C LYS A 21 2.20 -10.14 -18.63
N GLY A 22 1.46 -10.54 -19.67
CA GLY A 22 2.00 -10.72 -21.03
C GLY A 22 2.67 -12.07 -21.31
N ARG A 23 2.60 -13.03 -20.37
CA ARG A 23 3.12 -14.39 -20.57
C ARG A 23 2.24 -15.42 -19.83
N PRO A 24 2.22 -16.69 -20.28
CA PRO A 24 1.50 -17.74 -19.56
C PRO A 24 2.18 -18.01 -18.19
N PRO A 25 1.41 -18.18 -17.11
CA PRO A 25 1.96 -18.53 -15.80
C PRO A 25 2.60 -19.92 -15.80
N SER A 26 3.66 -20.10 -15.01
CA SER A 26 4.24 -21.42 -14.71
C SER A 26 3.95 -21.78 -13.26
N LEU A 27 2.75 -22.31 -13.01
CA LEU A 27 2.24 -22.52 -11.65
C LEU A 27 2.67 -23.87 -11.07
N ARG A 28 3.14 -23.83 -9.82
CA ARG A 28 3.30 -24.98 -8.95
C ARG A 28 2.44 -24.81 -7.70
N LEU A 29 1.58 -25.79 -7.42
CA LEU A 29 0.86 -25.86 -6.15
C LEU A 29 1.84 -26.17 -5.03
N LEU A 30 1.89 -25.31 -4.01
CA LEU A 30 2.80 -25.42 -2.88
C LEU A 30 2.11 -26.09 -1.68
N ALA A 31 0.93 -25.58 -1.33
CA ALA A 31 0.11 -26.04 -0.22
C ALA A 31 -1.31 -25.50 -0.37
N TRP A 32 -2.22 -25.90 0.51
CA TRP A 32 -3.55 -25.32 0.63
C TRP A 32 -4.08 -25.55 2.04
N TRP A 33 -5.05 -24.75 2.49
CA TRP A 33 -5.82 -25.01 3.70
C TRP A 33 -7.32 -24.88 3.43
N ASP A 34 -8.12 -25.56 4.24
CA ASP A 34 -9.57 -25.51 4.18
C ASP A 34 -10.09 -24.61 5.31
N LEU A 35 -11.03 -23.71 4.99
CA LEU A 35 -11.77 -22.92 5.99
C LEU A 35 -13.09 -23.63 6.30
N SER A 36 -13.43 -23.76 7.58
CA SER A 36 -14.74 -24.27 7.96
C SER A 36 -15.82 -23.24 7.63
N ALA A 37 -16.86 -23.68 6.93
CA ALA A 37 -18.02 -22.86 6.63
C ALA A 37 -18.99 -22.74 7.81
N GLU A 38 -18.69 -23.33 8.98
CA GLU A 38 -19.62 -23.49 10.11
C GLU A 38 -20.28 -22.14 10.51
N SER A 39 -21.48 -21.94 9.98
CA SER A 39 -22.53 -21.13 10.54
C SER A 39 -22.90 -21.74 11.89
N GLY A 40 -22.99 -20.91 12.93
CA GLY A 40 -23.37 -21.40 14.26
C GLY A 40 -24.68 -22.19 14.20
N GLY A 41 -24.64 -23.44 14.65
CA GLY A 41 -25.79 -24.35 14.74
C GLY A 41 -25.72 -25.48 13.71
N ALA A 42 -25.73 -26.73 14.21
CA ALA A 42 -25.61 -27.97 13.45
C ALA A 42 -26.77 -28.28 12.45
N GLU A 43 -27.63 -27.31 12.16
CA GLU A 43 -28.83 -27.50 11.32
C GLU A 43 -28.73 -26.84 9.93
N ASP A 44 -27.70 -26.03 9.65
CA ASP A 44 -27.57 -25.24 8.40
C ASP A 44 -26.24 -25.50 7.67
N ALA A 45 -25.68 -26.71 7.81
CA ALA A 45 -24.52 -27.13 7.02
C ALA A 45 -24.94 -27.31 5.55
N ASP A 46 -24.69 -26.29 4.73
CA ASP A 46 -24.72 -26.42 3.27
C ASP A 46 -23.71 -27.50 2.86
N THR A 47 -24.21 -28.71 2.63
CA THR A 47 -23.42 -29.95 2.52
C THR A 47 -22.57 -30.02 1.23
N GLY A 48 -22.64 -29.00 0.36
CA GLY A 48 -21.90 -28.91 -0.90
C GLY A 48 -20.85 -27.80 -1.00
N THR A 49 -20.77 -26.86 -0.05
CA THR A 49 -19.85 -25.71 -0.17
C THR A 49 -18.49 -26.01 0.47
N ARG A 50 -17.42 -26.02 -0.34
CA ARG A 50 -16.03 -26.16 0.15
C ARG A 50 -15.26 -24.86 -0.04
N ILE A 51 -14.70 -24.35 1.05
CA ILE A 51 -13.86 -23.15 1.05
C ILE A 51 -12.39 -23.56 1.21
N ARG A 52 -11.57 -23.30 0.19
CA ARG A 52 -10.16 -23.67 0.17
C ARG A 52 -9.30 -22.52 -0.31
N THR A 53 -8.21 -22.23 0.37
CA THR A 53 -7.19 -21.32 -0.14
C THR A 53 -5.99 -22.10 -0.67
N PHE A 54 -5.67 -21.90 -1.94
CA PHE A 54 -4.49 -22.48 -2.57
C PHE A 54 -3.30 -21.52 -2.46
N LEU A 55 -2.13 -22.06 -2.15
CA LEU A 55 -0.85 -21.38 -2.29
C LEU A 55 -0.16 -21.84 -3.56
N VAL A 56 -0.04 -20.94 -4.53
CA VAL A 56 0.52 -21.26 -5.85
C VAL A 56 1.73 -20.36 -6.15
N ALA A 57 2.85 -20.99 -6.49
CA ALA A 57 4.05 -20.28 -6.91
C ALA A 57 4.07 -20.14 -8.43
N ASP A 58 4.28 -18.93 -8.94
CA ASP A 58 4.62 -18.69 -10.35
C ASP A 58 6.14 -18.69 -10.50
N GLU A 59 6.66 -19.82 -10.99
CA GLU A 59 8.10 -20.06 -11.21
C GLU A 59 8.56 -19.50 -12.55
N GLY A 60 7.67 -18.92 -13.34
CA GLY A 60 8.07 -18.22 -14.54
C GLY A 60 8.84 -16.94 -14.20
N ALA A 61 8.61 -16.34 -13.02
CA ALA A 61 9.25 -15.10 -12.60
C ALA A 61 10.56 -15.40 -11.87
N LEU A 62 11.52 -14.47 -11.95
CA LEU A 62 12.75 -14.54 -11.16
C LEU A 62 12.90 -13.24 -10.34
N PRO A 63 12.81 -13.31 -9.00
CA PRO A 63 12.48 -14.50 -8.19
C PRO A 63 11.04 -14.99 -8.40
N ALA A 64 10.78 -16.25 -8.04
CA ALA A 64 9.44 -16.83 -8.10
C ALA A 64 8.49 -16.07 -7.15
N VAL A 65 7.22 -15.92 -7.56
CA VAL A 65 6.21 -15.18 -6.80
C VAL A 65 5.17 -16.13 -6.24
N LEU A 66 4.94 -16.07 -4.93
CA LEU A 66 3.92 -16.86 -4.26
C LEU A 66 2.60 -16.09 -4.20
N TYR A 67 1.51 -16.74 -4.61
CA TYR A 67 0.16 -16.20 -4.53
C TYR A 67 -0.72 -17.03 -3.60
N GLN A 68 -1.62 -16.35 -2.89
CA GLN A 68 -2.75 -16.96 -2.18
C GLN A 68 -4.02 -16.78 -3.03
N ILE A 69 -4.74 -17.89 -3.28
CA ILE A 69 -5.98 -17.89 -4.05
C ILE A 69 -7.08 -18.58 -3.24
N PRO A 70 -7.91 -17.82 -2.50
CA PRO A 70 -9.11 -18.35 -1.88
C PRO A 70 -10.11 -18.74 -2.96
N VAL A 71 -10.69 -19.93 -2.82
CA VAL A 71 -11.62 -20.55 -3.75
C VAL A 71 -12.81 -21.08 -2.98
N VAL A 72 -14.00 -20.81 -3.51
CA VAL A 72 -15.21 -21.54 -3.14
C VAL A 72 -15.56 -22.49 -4.26
N GLU A 73 -15.70 -23.77 -3.93
CA GLU A 73 -16.22 -24.80 -4.81
C GLU A 73 -17.73 -24.92 -4.59
N ARG A 74 -18.50 -24.75 -5.68
CA ARG A 74 -19.96 -24.93 -5.70
C ARG A 74 -20.36 -25.91 -6.80
N ALA A 75 -21.53 -26.52 -6.64
CA ALA A 75 -22.17 -27.24 -7.74
C ALA A 75 -22.49 -26.27 -8.88
N THR A 76 -22.15 -26.63 -10.12
CA THR A 76 -22.28 -25.73 -11.28
C THR A 76 -23.71 -25.24 -11.51
N GLU A 77 -24.72 -26.05 -11.14
CA GLU A 77 -26.14 -25.69 -11.27
C GLU A 77 -26.59 -24.58 -10.31
N ASP A 78 -25.87 -24.39 -9.20
CA ASP A 78 -26.16 -23.41 -8.16
C ASP A 78 -25.37 -22.10 -8.33
N VAL A 79 -24.53 -22.00 -9.36
CA VAL A 79 -23.67 -20.83 -9.58
C VAL A 79 -24.47 -19.69 -10.20
N ASP A 80 -24.73 -18.67 -9.39
CA ASP A 80 -25.16 -17.34 -9.82
C ASP A 80 -24.07 -16.32 -9.46
N ALA A 81 -23.00 -16.28 -10.26
CA ALA A 81 -21.83 -15.43 -10.02
C ALA A 81 -21.42 -14.68 -11.30
N ASP A 82 -20.81 -13.51 -11.12
CA ASP A 82 -20.22 -12.76 -12.23
C ASP A 82 -19.14 -13.63 -12.93
N PRO A 83 -19.22 -13.79 -14.27
CA PRO A 83 -18.23 -14.53 -15.05
C PRO A 83 -16.77 -14.11 -14.83
N ASP A 84 -16.52 -12.85 -14.45
CA ASP A 84 -15.17 -12.35 -14.16
C ASP A 84 -14.56 -12.97 -12.89
N HIS A 85 -15.41 -13.45 -11.98
CA HIS A 85 -15.02 -14.08 -10.70
C HIS A 85 -15.10 -15.61 -10.75
N VAL A 86 -15.55 -16.19 -11.86
CA VAL A 86 -15.48 -17.62 -12.12
C VAL A 86 -14.06 -18.01 -12.56
N ILE A 87 -13.43 -18.88 -11.76
CA ILE A 87 -12.07 -19.39 -11.99
C ILE A 87 -12.10 -20.49 -13.07
N GLY A 88 -13.08 -21.40 -12.98
CA GLY A 88 -13.25 -22.50 -13.93
C GLY A 88 -13.88 -23.74 -13.30
N SER A 89 -13.94 -24.83 -14.04
CA SER A 89 -14.52 -26.11 -13.60
C SER A 89 -13.44 -27.20 -13.63
N PRO A 90 -12.74 -27.47 -12.51
CA PRO A 90 -11.67 -28.46 -12.48
C PRO A 90 -12.21 -29.90 -12.55
N VAL A 91 -13.46 -30.12 -12.16
CA VAL A 91 -14.16 -31.41 -12.24
C VAL A 91 -15.56 -31.17 -12.80
N PRO A 92 -16.11 -32.05 -13.67
CA PRO A 92 -17.47 -31.92 -14.18
C PRO A 92 -18.50 -31.76 -13.06
N GLY A 93 -19.41 -30.79 -13.20
CA GLY A 93 -20.46 -30.50 -12.23
C GLY A 93 -20.03 -29.59 -11.07
N THR A 94 -18.75 -29.18 -11.02
CA THR A 94 -18.24 -28.22 -10.02
C THR A 94 -17.70 -26.97 -10.68
N THR A 95 -17.82 -25.84 -9.99
CA THR A 95 -17.29 -24.55 -10.43
C THR A 95 -16.56 -23.89 -9.27
N PHE A 96 -15.35 -23.42 -9.56
CA PHE A 96 -14.52 -22.63 -8.67
C PHE A 96 -14.83 -21.15 -8.86
N ILE A 97 -15.14 -20.49 -7.75
CA ILE A 97 -15.39 -19.05 -7.66
C ILE A 97 -14.28 -18.42 -6.81
N ASP A 98 -13.84 -17.22 -7.18
CA ASP A 98 -12.88 -16.45 -6.39
C ASP A 98 -13.48 -16.08 -5.03
N GLY A 99 -12.86 -16.56 -3.96
CA GLY A 99 -13.43 -16.57 -2.61
C GLY A 99 -13.97 -15.22 -2.14
N PRO A 100 -13.25 -14.09 -2.27
CA PRO A 100 -13.75 -12.78 -1.85
C PRO A 100 -15.10 -12.36 -2.44
N PHE A 101 -15.51 -12.95 -3.56
CA PHE A 101 -16.79 -12.68 -4.23
C PHE A 101 -17.90 -13.67 -3.83
N ASP A 102 -17.59 -14.65 -2.99
CA ASP A 102 -18.55 -15.62 -2.48
C ASP A 102 -18.89 -15.33 -1.00
N PRO A 103 -20.18 -15.22 -0.65
CA PRO A 103 -20.61 -14.94 0.74
C PRO A 103 -20.10 -15.96 1.77
N ALA A 104 -19.93 -17.23 1.40
CA ALA A 104 -19.49 -18.27 2.33
C ALA A 104 -18.04 -18.03 2.76
N TYR A 105 -17.16 -17.69 1.82
CA TYR A 105 -15.79 -17.31 2.14
C TYR A 105 -15.74 -16.00 2.92
N ALA A 106 -16.50 -14.98 2.51
CA ALA A 106 -16.52 -13.70 3.21
C ALA A 106 -16.92 -13.86 4.69
N GLN A 107 -17.92 -14.71 4.98
CA GLN A 107 -18.32 -15.01 6.35
C GLN A 107 -17.26 -15.80 7.13
N ALA A 108 -16.65 -16.82 6.51
CA ALA A 108 -15.59 -17.61 7.15
C ALA A 108 -14.35 -16.74 7.44
N LEU A 109 -13.98 -15.85 6.51
CA LEU A 109 -12.90 -14.87 6.66
C LEU A 109 -13.16 -13.92 7.83
N LEU A 110 -14.36 -13.32 7.88
CA LEU A 110 -14.75 -12.41 8.96
C LEU A 110 -14.70 -13.11 10.32
N ARG A 111 -15.19 -14.34 10.43
CA ARG A 111 -15.09 -15.11 11.68
C ARG A 111 -13.65 -15.36 12.08
N LEU A 112 -12.82 -15.86 11.15
CA LEU A 112 -11.43 -16.17 11.45
C LEU A 112 -10.67 -14.94 11.95
N ILE A 113 -10.90 -13.76 11.36
CA ILE A 113 -10.17 -12.54 11.73
C ILE A 113 -10.71 -11.85 13.00
N THR A 114 -11.99 -12.01 13.34
CA THR A 114 -12.62 -11.34 14.49
C THR A 114 -12.76 -12.21 15.74
N VAL A 115 -12.91 -13.53 15.56
CA VAL A 115 -13.03 -14.51 16.65
C VAL A 115 -11.71 -15.24 16.87
N GLY A 116 -10.86 -15.31 15.85
CA GLY A 116 -9.66 -16.13 15.85
C GLY A 116 -9.96 -17.58 15.45
N GLY A 117 -8.95 -18.43 15.56
CA GLY A 117 -9.02 -19.83 15.18
C GLY A 117 -7.87 -20.22 14.26
N THR A 118 -7.84 -21.50 13.89
CA THR A 118 -6.79 -22.05 13.01
C THR A 118 -7.42 -22.88 11.90
N ALA A 119 -7.08 -22.55 10.67
CA ALA A 119 -7.30 -23.40 9.51
C ALA A 119 -6.02 -24.20 9.22
N HIS A 120 -6.19 -25.47 8.89
CA HIS A 120 -5.09 -26.40 8.65
C HIS A 120 -5.14 -26.96 7.24
N GLY A 121 -3.97 -27.27 6.71
CA GLY A 121 -3.83 -28.11 5.54
C GLY A 121 -2.42 -28.68 5.41
N PRO A 122 -2.10 -29.32 4.28
CA PRO A 122 -0.81 -29.99 4.12
C PRO A 122 0.35 -29.00 4.23
N GLN A 123 1.16 -29.13 5.29
CA GLN A 123 2.34 -28.30 5.55
C GLN A 123 2.07 -26.79 5.59
N THR A 124 0.83 -26.40 5.91
CA THR A 124 0.43 -25.00 5.99
C THR A 124 -0.66 -24.81 7.03
N THR A 125 -0.65 -23.64 7.67
CA THR A 125 -1.69 -23.21 8.60
C THR A 125 -2.03 -21.76 8.33
N ALA A 126 -3.27 -21.37 8.61
CA ALA A 126 -3.69 -19.98 8.70
C ALA A 126 -4.31 -19.74 10.08
N ILE A 127 -3.84 -18.73 10.80
CA ILE A 127 -4.21 -18.44 12.19
C ILE A 127 -4.79 -17.02 12.25
N GLY A 128 -6.01 -16.91 12.74
CA GLY A 128 -6.63 -15.61 13.03
C GLY A 128 -6.07 -15.01 14.31
N ARG A 129 -5.55 -13.78 14.21
CA ARG A 129 -5.04 -12.97 15.32
C ARG A 129 -5.99 -11.80 15.56
N VAL A 130 -6.65 -11.79 16.71
CA VAL A 130 -7.56 -10.70 17.07
C VAL A 130 -6.75 -9.58 17.71
N ALA A 131 -6.77 -8.38 17.12
CA ALA A 131 -6.04 -7.21 17.61
C ALA A 131 -6.91 -6.31 18.51
N GLY A 132 -8.24 -6.39 18.37
CA GLY A 132 -9.21 -5.71 19.23
C GLY A 132 -10.66 -6.03 18.86
N SER A 133 -11.49 -6.32 19.86
CA SER A 133 -12.90 -6.72 19.67
C SER A 133 -13.87 -5.52 19.59
N GLY A 134 -13.39 -4.35 19.20
CA GLY A 134 -14.11 -3.07 19.26
C GLY A 134 -15.31 -2.99 18.33
N GLY A 135 -16.37 -3.73 18.63
CA GLY A 135 -17.64 -3.70 17.92
C GLY A 135 -17.61 -4.26 16.51
N ALA A 136 -16.61 -5.05 16.10
CA ALA A 136 -16.61 -5.70 14.79
C ALA A 136 -17.89 -6.54 14.61
N PRO A 137 -18.49 -6.58 13.40
CA PRO A 137 -19.79 -7.19 13.22
C PRO A 137 -19.67 -8.71 13.34
N SER A 138 -20.63 -9.31 14.04
CA SER A 138 -20.76 -10.77 14.15
C SER A 138 -21.49 -11.36 12.94
N ARG A 139 -22.35 -10.52 12.32
CA ARG A 139 -23.10 -10.81 11.11
C ARG A 139 -23.05 -9.57 10.21
N ALA A 140 -22.46 -9.72 9.03
CA ALA A 140 -22.31 -8.64 8.09
C ALA A 140 -22.59 -9.10 6.66
N THR A 141 -23.10 -8.18 5.86
CA THR A 141 -22.99 -8.27 4.40
C THR A 141 -21.60 -7.80 3.99
N SER A 142 -21.03 -8.44 2.97
CA SER A 142 -19.73 -8.07 2.41
C SER A 142 -19.86 -7.49 1.01
N ARG A 143 -19.04 -6.50 0.67
CA ARG A 143 -18.84 -6.04 -0.70
C ARG A 143 -17.35 -5.90 -1.02
N VAL A 144 -16.93 -6.32 -2.21
CA VAL A 144 -15.55 -6.16 -2.66
C VAL A 144 -15.33 -4.74 -3.18
N ILE A 145 -14.20 -4.13 -2.85
CA ILE A 145 -13.79 -2.82 -3.39
C ILE A 145 -13.20 -3.02 -4.78
N SER A 146 -13.82 -2.40 -5.77
CA SER A 146 -13.29 -2.37 -7.13
C SER A 146 -12.17 -1.35 -7.27
N GLY A 147 -11.13 -1.67 -8.05
CA GLY A 147 -10.10 -0.69 -8.45
C GLY A 147 -8.73 -0.89 -7.80
N GLU A 148 -8.61 -1.78 -6.82
CA GLU A 148 -7.33 -2.11 -6.18
C GLU A 148 -6.37 -2.84 -7.15
N GLN A 149 -5.06 -2.60 -6.97
CA GLN A 149 -4.03 -3.11 -7.89
C GLN A 149 -3.31 -4.36 -7.40
N SER A 150 -3.08 -4.53 -6.09
CA SER A 150 -2.22 -5.61 -5.54
C SER A 150 -2.97 -6.66 -4.72
N ASN A 151 -4.12 -6.31 -4.17
CA ASN A 151 -4.84 -7.12 -3.17
C ASN A 151 -6.35 -7.15 -3.48
N THR A 152 -7.12 -7.81 -2.62
CA THR A 152 -8.58 -7.78 -2.69
C THR A 152 -9.16 -7.40 -1.33
N SER A 153 -9.79 -6.24 -1.26
CA SER A 153 -10.44 -5.77 -0.02
C SER A 153 -11.94 -5.99 -0.02
N LEU A 154 -12.45 -6.46 1.12
CA LEU A 154 -13.87 -6.58 1.43
C LEU A 154 -14.25 -5.56 2.49
N ILE A 155 -15.41 -4.92 2.32
CA ILE A 155 -16.04 -4.11 3.36
C ILE A 155 -17.19 -4.92 3.95
N PHE A 156 -17.17 -5.09 5.26
CA PHE A 156 -18.19 -5.75 6.07
C PHE A 156 -19.02 -4.71 6.80
N GLU A 157 -20.33 -4.71 6.55
CA GLU A 157 -21.31 -3.82 7.19
C GLU A 157 -22.44 -4.67 7.78
N GLY A 158 -22.83 -4.40 9.03
CA GLY A 158 -23.72 -5.28 9.77
C GLY A 158 -24.13 -4.76 11.14
N ASP A 159 -24.23 -5.67 12.11
CA ASP A 159 -24.64 -5.40 13.49
C ASP A 159 -23.58 -4.68 14.36
N GLY A 160 -22.43 -4.37 13.77
CA GLY A 160 -21.28 -3.74 14.42
C GLY A 160 -20.68 -2.58 13.61
N ALA A 161 -19.55 -2.06 14.09
CA ALA A 161 -18.75 -1.07 13.40
C ALA A 161 -18.25 -1.63 12.06
N PRO A 162 -18.39 -0.90 10.94
CA PRO A 162 -17.92 -1.37 9.64
C PRO A 162 -16.43 -1.75 9.67
N VAL A 163 -16.08 -2.83 8.96
CA VAL A 163 -14.71 -3.35 8.89
C VAL A 163 -14.30 -3.43 7.43
N ILE A 164 -13.06 -3.03 7.13
CA ILE A 164 -12.42 -3.31 5.85
C ILE A 164 -11.36 -4.39 6.09
N CYS A 165 -11.41 -5.45 5.29
CA CYS A 165 -10.46 -6.55 5.34
C CYS A 165 -9.75 -6.68 3.99
N LYS A 166 -8.43 -6.61 4.01
CA LYS A 166 -7.55 -6.72 2.85
C LYS A 166 -6.97 -8.14 2.79
N VAL A 167 -7.31 -8.87 1.73
CA VAL A 167 -6.76 -10.21 1.46
C VAL A 167 -5.52 -10.06 0.57
N TYR A 168 -4.36 -10.48 1.08
CA TYR A 168 -3.10 -10.32 0.36
C TYR A 168 -2.97 -11.34 -0.77
N ARG A 169 -2.91 -10.90 -2.03
CA ARG A 169 -2.85 -11.85 -3.15
C ARG A 169 -1.44 -12.37 -3.38
N GLN A 170 -0.44 -11.50 -3.25
CA GLN A 170 0.97 -11.86 -3.28
C GLN A 170 1.49 -12.00 -1.85
N LEU A 171 2.11 -13.14 -1.53
CA LEU A 171 2.60 -13.43 -0.19
C LEU A 171 4.09 -13.17 -0.06
N HIS A 172 4.47 -12.66 1.11
CA HIS A 172 5.85 -12.38 1.48
C HIS A 172 6.17 -12.99 2.85
N ALA A 173 7.44 -13.31 3.07
CA ALA A 173 7.93 -13.71 4.37
C ALA A 173 7.92 -12.51 5.34
N GLY A 174 7.56 -12.77 6.60
CA GLY A 174 7.49 -11.77 7.65
C GLY A 174 6.10 -11.15 7.83
N LEU A 175 5.96 -10.40 8.92
CA LEU A 175 4.76 -9.62 9.20
C LEU A 175 4.66 -8.46 8.21
N ASN A 176 3.47 -8.23 7.66
CA ASN A 176 3.24 -7.11 6.76
C ASN A 176 3.36 -5.77 7.54
N PRO A 177 4.14 -4.78 7.06
CA PRO A 177 4.25 -3.46 7.67
C PRO A 177 2.91 -2.77 7.94
N ASP A 178 1.90 -3.00 7.09
CA ASP A 178 0.54 -2.47 7.26
C ASP A 178 -0.11 -2.94 8.56
N ILE A 179 0.19 -4.18 8.98
CA ILE A 179 -0.26 -4.73 10.27
C ILE A 179 0.64 -4.21 11.38
N GLU A 180 1.96 -4.41 11.24
CA GLU A 180 2.94 -4.12 12.30
C GLU A 180 2.90 -2.64 12.75
N LEU A 181 2.93 -1.72 11.80
CA LEU A 181 3.00 -0.29 12.08
C LEU A 181 1.66 0.23 12.59
N GLN A 182 0.55 -0.21 12.01
CA GLN A 182 -0.77 0.24 12.43
C GLN A 182 -1.14 -0.27 13.82
N GLU A 183 -0.85 -1.54 14.14
CA GLU A 183 -1.08 -2.09 15.48
C GLU A 183 -0.25 -1.36 16.54
N ALA A 184 1.03 -1.08 16.25
CA ALA A 184 1.88 -0.33 17.16
C ALA A 184 1.38 1.11 17.37
N LEU A 185 1.02 1.82 16.30
CA LEU A 185 0.50 3.19 16.36
C LEU A 185 -0.83 3.26 17.13
N ALA A 186 -1.75 2.34 16.87
CA ALA A 186 -3.01 2.26 17.57
C ALA A 186 -2.81 1.89 19.06
N GLY A 187 -1.88 0.97 19.35
CA GLY A 187 -1.50 0.61 20.72
C GLY A 187 -0.86 1.75 21.50
N ALA A 188 -0.15 2.65 20.82
CA ALA A 188 0.36 3.91 21.37
C ALA A 188 -0.72 5.01 21.52
N GLY A 189 -1.95 4.75 21.08
CA GLY A 189 -3.07 5.69 21.19
C GLY A 189 -3.10 6.76 20.09
N SER A 190 -2.40 6.55 18.98
CA SER A 190 -2.42 7.50 17.85
C SER A 190 -3.84 7.66 17.29
N PRO A 191 -4.36 8.89 17.17
CA PRO A 191 -5.67 9.13 16.54
C PRO A 191 -5.60 9.10 15.01
N HIS A 192 -4.39 9.01 14.43
CA HIS A 192 -4.10 9.18 13.01
C HIS A 192 -4.04 7.87 12.23
N VAL A 193 -4.48 6.76 12.80
CA VAL A 193 -4.56 5.48 12.10
C VAL A 193 -5.90 4.80 12.36
N PRO A 194 -6.38 3.94 11.43
CA PRO A 194 -7.54 3.12 11.68
C PRO A 194 -7.28 2.16 12.85
N ARG A 195 -8.28 1.96 13.69
CA ARG A 195 -8.24 0.92 14.72
C ARG A 195 -8.09 -0.47 14.08
N PRO A 196 -7.06 -1.24 14.46
CA PRO A 196 -6.93 -2.64 14.05
C PRO A 196 -8.08 -3.48 14.58
N VAL A 197 -8.56 -4.42 13.78
CA VAL A 197 -9.56 -5.42 14.16
C VAL A 197 -8.88 -6.78 14.37
N GLY A 198 -8.05 -7.17 13.40
CA GLY A 198 -7.28 -8.39 13.46
C GLY A 198 -6.50 -8.64 12.19
N SER A 199 -5.77 -9.74 12.15
CA SER A 199 -5.02 -10.19 10.99
C SER A 199 -5.09 -11.72 10.88
N ILE A 200 -4.69 -12.24 9.72
CA ILE A 200 -4.48 -13.66 9.52
C ILE A 200 -3.02 -13.86 9.19
N GLU A 201 -2.35 -14.69 9.97
CA GLU A 201 -0.97 -15.11 9.75
C GLU A 201 -0.95 -16.54 9.21
N GLY A 202 0.04 -16.85 8.39
CA GLY A 202 0.18 -18.16 7.78
C GLY A 202 1.58 -18.73 7.89
N THR A 203 1.66 -20.06 7.82
CA THR A 203 2.91 -20.79 7.59
C THR A 203 2.82 -21.59 6.30
N TRP A 204 3.90 -21.67 5.53
CA TRP A 204 3.95 -22.46 4.29
C TRP A 204 5.37 -22.93 3.96
N PRO A 205 5.54 -23.93 3.09
CA PRO A 205 6.86 -24.40 2.68
C PRO A 205 7.70 -23.30 2.01
N ASP A 206 8.98 -23.23 2.30
CA ASP A 206 9.88 -22.28 1.65
C ASP A 206 10.11 -22.66 0.17
N LEU A 207 10.05 -21.67 -0.72
CA LEU A 207 10.36 -21.87 -2.14
C LEU A 207 11.87 -22.01 -2.38
N ALA A 208 12.70 -21.46 -1.49
CA ALA A 208 14.16 -21.49 -1.62
C ALA A 208 14.79 -22.75 -1.01
N THR A 209 14.12 -23.43 -0.08
CA THR A 209 14.70 -24.57 0.65
C THR A 209 13.70 -25.73 0.79
N ALA A 210 14.15 -26.96 0.53
CA ALA A 210 13.28 -28.14 0.48
C ALA A 210 12.59 -28.52 1.80
N HIS A 211 13.11 -28.03 2.93
CA HIS A 211 12.59 -28.30 4.27
C HIS A 211 12.32 -27.03 5.07
N GLY A 212 12.47 -25.85 4.46
CA GLY A 212 12.18 -24.60 5.13
C GLY A 212 10.69 -24.37 5.29
N THR A 213 10.32 -23.62 6.31
CA THR A 213 8.98 -23.10 6.50
C THR A 213 9.08 -21.59 6.63
N VAL A 214 8.22 -20.88 5.92
CA VAL A 214 8.09 -19.43 5.96
C VAL A 214 6.85 -19.08 6.76
N HIS A 215 6.93 -17.99 7.53
CA HIS A 215 5.79 -17.36 8.19
C HIS A 215 5.52 -16.00 7.55
N GLY A 216 4.27 -15.61 7.41
CA GLY A 216 3.92 -14.25 7.01
C GLY A 216 2.43 -13.96 7.02
N SER A 217 2.06 -12.74 6.62
CA SER A 217 0.66 -12.28 6.67
C SER A 217 -0.16 -12.72 5.45
N LEU A 218 -1.40 -13.13 5.70
CA LEU A 218 -2.38 -13.58 4.70
C LEU A 218 -3.52 -12.56 4.52
N ALA A 219 -3.95 -11.90 5.59
CA ALA A 219 -4.95 -10.83 5.53
C ALA A 219 -4.80 -9.86 6.70
N SER A 220 -5.32 -8.65 6.55
CA SER A 220 -5.48 -7.68 7.63
C SER A 220 -6.92 -7.16 7.67
N ALA A 221 -7.39 -6.75 8.84
CA ALA A 221 -8.66 -6.08 9.02
C ALA A 221 -8.55 -4.93 10.01
N GLN A 222 -9.26 -3.86 9.69
CA GLN A 222 -9.29 -2.62 10.45
C GLN A 222 -10.67 -1.97 10.36
N GLU A 223 -10.92 -0.97 11.18
CA GLU A 223 -12.13 -0.16 11.06
C GLU A 223 -12.25 0.43 9.66
N PHE A 224 -13.45 0.34 9.09
CA PHE A 224 -13.82 1.06 7.88
C PHE A 224 -14.48 2.38 8.26
N LEU A 225 -14.10 3.45 7.57
CA LEU A 225 -14.62 4.79 7.82
C LEU A 225 -15.62 5.17 6.72
N PRO A 226 -16.93 5.01 6.96
CA PRO A 226 -17.92 5.29 5.93
C PRO A 226 -17.99 6.80 5.65
N GLY A 227 -18.09 7.15 4.36
CA GLY A 227 -18.32 8.52 3.92
C GLY A 227 -17.12 9.47 4.04
N VAL A 228 -15.91 8.97 4.35
CA VAL A 228 -14.69 9.78 4.29
C VAL A 228 -14.15 9.83 2.85
N GLU A 229 -13.52 10.94 2.50
CA GLU A 229 -12.79 11.11 1.24
C GLU A 229 -11.29 10.99 1.47
N ASP A 230 -10.55 10.51 0.48
CA ASP A 230 -9.09 10.65 0.47
C ASP A 230 -8.67 12.13 0.39
N ALA A 231 -7.52 12.45 0.98
CA ALA A 231 -7.01 13.81 1.04
C ALA A 231 -6.67 14.34 -0.36
N TRP A 232 -6.43 13.47 -1.34
CA TRP A 232 -6.20 13.85 -2.72
C TRP A 232 -7.44 14.52 -3.30
N ARG A 233 -8.62 13.91 -3.13
CA ARG A 233 -9.90 14.45 -3.58
C ARG A 233 -10.25 15.74 -2.87
N VAL A 234 -10.04 15.81 -1.55
CA VAL A 234 -10.25 17.04 -0.76
C VAL A 234 -9.36 18.17 -1.29
N ALA A 235 -8.07 17.91 -1.46
CA ALA A 235 -7.10 18.86 -1.98
C ALA A 235 -7.42 19.30 -3.41
N LEU A 236 -7.78 18.36 -4.30
CA LEU A 236 -8.12 18.62 -5.69
C LEU A 236 -9.35 19.52 -5.81
N GLN A 237 -10.40 19.26 -5.02
CA GLN A 237 -11.60 20.09 -4.99
C GLN A 237 -11.30 21.51 -4.48
N ALA A 238 -10.54 21.64 -3.39
CA ALA A 238 -10.14 22.94 -2.86
C ALA A 238 -9.32 23.74 -3.89
N ALA A 239 -8.31 23.12 -4.48
CA ALA A 239 -7.47 23.73 -5.52
C ALA A 239 -8.27 24.10 -6.79
N ALA A 240 -9.25 23.28 -7.18
CA ALA A 240 -10.11 23.55 -8.34
C ALA A 240 -10.99 24.79 -8.13
N LYS A 241 -11.46 25.00 -6.90
CA LYS A 241 -12.28 26.17 -6.50
C LYS A 241 -11.44 27.40 -6.15
N GLY A 242 -10.15 27.21 -5.87
CA GLY A 242 -9.28 28.26 -5.33
C GLY A 242 -9.47 28.50 -3.83
N ASP A 243 -10.05 27.53 -3.12
CA ASP A 243 -10.25 27.59 -1.68
C ASP A 243 -8.91 27.49 -0.94
N ASP A 244 -8.80 28.21 0.18
CA ASP A 244 -7.60 28.16 1.02
C ASP A 244 -7.46 26.80 1.69
N PHE A 245 -6.30 26.17 1.51
CA PHE A 245 -5.99 24.85 2.06
C PHE A 245 -4.87 24.89 3.10
N ARG A 246 -4.41 26.08 3.53
CA ARG A 246 -3.26 26.23 4.43
C ARG A 246 -3.50 25.58 5.79
N ASP A 247 -4.67 25.76 6.39
CA ASP A 247 -4.95 25.19 7.71
C ASP A 247 -5.08 23.66 7.66
N ALA A 248 -5.74 23.15 6.62
CA ALA A 248 -5.86 21.72 6.34
C ALA A 248 -4.48 21.07 6.12
N ALA A 249 -3.62 21.69 5.30
CA ALA A 249 -2.26 21.23 5.06
C ALA A 249 -1.38 21.31 6.32
N ARG A 250 -1.53 22.35 7.16
CA ARG A 250 -0.82 22.47 8.43
C ARG A 250 -1.22 21.35 9.39
N ALA A 251 -2.52 21.09 9.54
CA ALA A 251 -3.02 19.97 10.34
C ALA A 251 -2.50 18.63 9.83
N LEU A 252 -2.38 18.45 8.51
CA LEU A 252 -1.78 17.26 7.92
C LEU A 252 -0.30 17.13 8.28
N GLY A 253 0.46 18.24 8.23
CA GLY A 253 1.85 18.27 8.66
C GLY A 253 2.05 17.89 10.12
N THR A 254 1.20 18.43 11.00
CA THR A 254 1.15 18.07 12.41
C THR A 254 0.87 16.59 12.62
N ALA A 255 -0.16 16.04 11.98
CA ALA A 255 -0.50 14.62 12.06
C ALA A 255 0.66 13.72 11.59
N THR A 256 1.33 14.08 10.47
CA THR A 256 2.47 13.31 9.95
C THR A 256 3.64 13.31 10.94
N ALA A 257 3.93 14.45 11.57
CA ALA A 257 4.97 14.54 12.58
C ALA A 257 4.64 13.71 13.82
N GLU A 258 3.39 13.75 14.30
CA GLU A 258 2.93 12.97 15.45
C GLU A 258 3.03 11.45 15.19
N VAL A 259 2.67 10.98 13.99
CA VAL A 259 2.88 9.58 13.60
C VAL A 259 4.37 9.23 13.55
N HIS A 260 5.22 10.09 12.99
CA HIS A 260 6.67 9.83 12.97
C HIS A 260 7.29 9.78 14.36
N VAL A 261 6.84 10.62 15.29
CA VAL A 261 7.29 10.58 16.70
C VAL A 261 6.83 9.27 17.34
N ALA A 262 5.56 8.90 17.19
CA ALA A 262 5.05 7.64 17.74
C ALA A 262 5.78 6.41 17.16
N LEU A 263 6.07 6.38 15.85
CA LEU A 263 6.87 5.32 15.23
C LEU A 263 8.29 5.23 15.81
N ALA A 264 8.92 6.38 16.06
CA ALA A 264 10.27 6.43 16.65
C ALA A 264 10.29 5.96 18.12
N GLU A 265 9.17 6.07 18.83
CA GLU A 265 9.01 5.58 20.20
C GLU A 265 8.66 4.09 20.24
N CYS A 266 7.82 3.62 19.31
CA CYS A 266 7.40 2.21 19.24
C CYS A 266 8.48 1.28 18.65
N PHE A 267 9.36 1.79 17.80
CA PHE A 267 10.34 0.97 17.08
C PHE A 267 11.77 1.48 17.28
N PRO A 268 12.79 0.60 17.20
CA PRO A 268 14.18 1.03 17.30
C PRO A 268 14.55 2.05 16.24
N THR A 269 15.13 3.17 16.67
CA THR A 269 15.82 4.11 15.80
C THR A 269 17.31 3.81 15.76
N ARG A 270 17.99 4.20 14.67
CA ARG A 270 19.44 4.05 14.56
C ARG A 270 20.10 5.23 13.88
N THR A 271 21.33 5.53 14.28
CA THR A 271 22.13 6.55 13.61
C THR A 271 22.45 6.12 12.18
N ALA A 272 22.33 7.05 11.23
CA ALA A 272 22.75 6.84 9.85
C ALA A 272 24.29 6.73 9.76
N THR A 273 24.74 5.63 9.18
CA THR A 273 26.15 5.32 8.93
C THR A 273 26.63 5.90 7.61
N ASP A 274 27.94 5.91 7.40
CA ASP A 274 28.50 6.33 6.11
C ASP A 274 28.20 5.32 5.00
N ALA A 275 27.97 4.05 5.35
CA ALA A 275 27.48 3.05 4.41
C ALA A 275 26.05 3.36 3.92
N ASP A 276 25.16 3.83 4.81
CA ASP A 276 23.80 4.25 4.43
C ASP A 276 23.85 5.44 3.45
N ARG A 277 24.73 6.43 3.74
CA ARG A 277 24.96 7.59 2.87
C ARG A 277 25.48 7.18 1.49
N ALA A 278 26.49 6.30 1.45
CA ALA A 278 27.06 5.80 0.21
C ALA A 278 26.05 4.98 -0.62
N ALA A 279 25.26 4.11 0.01
CA ALA A 279 24.24 3.33 -0.67
C ALA A 279 23.13 4.21 -1.26
N THR A 280 22.74 5.26 -0.53
CA THR A 280 21.78 6.26 -1.00
C THR A 280 22.32 7.06 -2.17
N ALA A 281 23.58 7.54 -2.08
CA ALA A 281 24.24 8.27 -3.16
C ALA A 281 24.29 7.44 -4.45
N ALA A 282 24.73 6.18 -4.37
CA ALA A 282 24.75 5.27 -5.51
C ALA A 282 23.36 5.04 -6.11
N THR A 283 22.31 5.05 -5.27
CA THR A 283 20.93 4.89 -5.73
C THR A 283 20.42 6.13 -6.45
N TRP A 284 20.69 7.32 -5.93
CA TRP A 284 20.36 8.58 -6.59
C TRP A 284 21.05 8.71 -7.96
N GLU A 285 22.34 8.42 -8.03
CA GLU A 285 23.11 8.47 -9.29
C GLU A 285 22.57 7.48 -10.33
N ARG A 286 22.35 6.23 -9.92
CA ARG A 286 21.81 5.18 -10.80
C ARG A 286 20.43 5.55 -11.32
N ARG A 287 19.55 6.01 -10.44
CA ARG A 287 18.18 6.37 -10.80
C ARG A 287 18.15 7.57 -11.73
N PHE A 288 18.99 8.58 -11.49
CA PHE A 288 19.11 9.73 -12.39
C PHE A 288 19.64 9.31 -13.77
N ALA A 289 20.61 8.40 -13.83
CA ALA A 289 21.10 7.86 -15.10
C ALA A 289 20.01 7.13 -15.89
N ILE A 290 19.16 6.32 -15.22
CA ILE A 290 18.00 5.68 -15.84
C ILE A 290 17.00 6.74 -16.33
N ALA A 291 16.73 7.76 -15.52
CA ALA A 291 15.80 8.81 -15.90
C ALA A 291 16.27 9.60 -17.14
N ILE A 292 17.58 9.84 -17.30
CA ILE A 292 18.14 10.44 -18.53
C ILE A 292 17.88 9.53 -19.75
N ALA A 293 18.02 8.22 -19.59
CA ALA A 293 17.81 7.29 -20.70
C ALA A 293 16.34 7.25 -21.16
N GLU A 294 15.40 7.36 -20.21
CA GLU A 294 13.95 7.35 -20.49
C GLU A 294 13.43 8.73 -20.90
N VAL A 295 14.00 9.80 -20.36
CA VAL A 295 13.59 11.20 -20.59
C VAL A 295 14.83 12.07 -20.87
N PRO A 296 15.35 12.07 -22.11
CA PRO A 296 16.62 12.73 -22.45
C PRO A 296 16.68 14.23 -22.13
N GLU A 297 15.53 14.90 -22.03
CA GLU A 297 15.40 16.34 -21.76
C GLU A 297 16.03 16.78 -20.42
N ILE A 298 16.14 15.88 -19.42
CA ILE A 298 16.76 16.20 -18.12
C ILE A 298 18.28 16.06 -18.11
N ALA A 299 18.91 15.62 -19.21
CA ALA A 299 20.36 15.40 -19.26
C ALA A 299 21.17 16.65 -18.85
N GLY A 300 20.72 17.84 -19.25
CA GLY A 300 21.36 19.11 -18.89
C GLY A 300 21.28 19.47 -17.39
N GLN A 301 20.44 18.78 -16.62
CA GLN A 301 20.26 19.04 -15.18
C GLN A 301 21.14 18.13 -14.31
N ARG A 302 21.92 17.21 -14.91
CA ARG A 302 22.72 16.20 -14.19
C ARG A 302 23.69 16.80 -13.16
N ASP A 303 24.49 17.78 -13.56
CA ASP A 303 25.52 18.35 -12.68
C ASP A 303 24.92 19.19 -11.55
N ALA A 304 23.81 19.86 -11.84
CA ALA A 304 23.05 20.61 -10.84
C ALA A 304 22.39 19.66 -9.83
N ALA A 305 21.77 18.57 -10.29
CA ALA A 305 21.23 17.52 -9.44
C ALA A 305 22.31 16.88 -8.55
N ALA A 306 23.48 16.56 -9.12
CA ALA A 306 24.62 16.04 -8.36
C ALA A 306 25.09 17.00 -7.27
N THR A 307 24.97 18.32 -7.49
CA THR A 307 25.30 19.33 -6.47
C THR A 307 24.29 19.33 -5.32
N VAL A 308 22.99 19.18 -5.61
CA VAL A 308 21.95 19.03 -4.58
C VAL A 308 22.20 17.78 -3.73
N TYR A 309 22.47 16.64 -4.38
CA TYR A 309 22.76 15.38 -3.70
C TYR A 309 24.02 15.46 -2.83
N ARG A 310 25.11 16.04 -3.33
CA ARG A 310 26.35 16.21 -2.56
C ARG A 310 26.14 17.01 -1.29
N ARG A 311 25.42 18.14 -1.37
CA ARG A 311 25.09 18.96 -0.21
C ARG A 311 24.31 18.18 0.85
N ALA A 312 23.40 17.30 0.44
CA ALA A 312 22.64 16.45 1.35
C ALA A 312 23.48 15.34 2.00
N LEU A 313 24.54 14.87 1.34
CA LEU A 313 25.46 13.86 1.87
C LEU A 313 26.48 14.43 2.85
N GLU A 314 26.81 15.73 2.74
CA GLU A 314 27.82 16.42 3.57
C GLU A 314 27.28 16.90 4.93
N VAL A 315 25.96 16.88 5.13
CA VAL A 315 25.33 17.27 6.41
C VAL A 315 25.07 16.06 7.30
N PRO A 316 25.07 16.23 8.64
CA PRO A 316 24.63 15.17 9.54
C PRO A 316 23.19 14.74 9.24
N TRP A 317 22.96 13.43 9.16
CA TRP A 317 21.61 12.90 8.94
C TRP A 317 20.89 12.70 10.27
N PRO A 318 19.57 12.94 10.33
CA PRO A 318 18.78 12.53 11.48
C PRO A 318 18.80 10.99 11.61
N PRO A 319 18.46 10.45 12.79
CA PRO A 319 18.29 9.02 12.97
C PRO A 319 17.30 8.43 11.97
N LEU A 320 17.60 7.20 11.52
CA LEU A 320 16.69 6.40 10.73
C LEU A 320 15.66 5.75 11.65
N GLN A 321 14.42 5.67 11.19
CA GLN A 321 13.28 5.13 11.93
C GLN A 321 12.32 4.40 10.98
N ARG A 322 11.32 3.71 11.53
CA ARG A 322 10.21 3.22 10.71
C ARG A 322 9.41 4.42 10.18
N ILE A 323 9.00 4.32 8.92
CA ILE A 323 8.25 5.34 8.18
C ILE A 323 7.09 4.67 7.46
N HIS A 324 6.16 5.45 6.90
CA HIS A 324 5.12 4.92 6.03
C HIS A 324 5.70 4.42 4.71
N GLY A 325 6.69 5.11 4.14
CA GLY A 325 7.48 4.63 3.02
C GLY A 325 6.86 4.84 1.64
N ASP A 326 5.54 5.09 1.52
CA ASP A 326 4.87 5.51 0.28
C ASP A 326 3.83 6.61 0.56
N PHE A 327 4.21 7.62 1.33
CA PHE A 327 3.27 8.62 1.82
C PHE A 327 2.90 9.66 0.75
N HIS A 328 1.60 9.78 0.45
CA HIS A 328 1.02 10.80 -0.42
C HIS A 328 -0.46 11.04 -0.06
N LEU A 329 -1.11 12.06 -0.65
CA LEU A 329 -2.50 12.44 -0.33
C LEU A 329 -3.53 11.32 -0.56
N GLY A 330 -3.21 10.32 -1.38
CA GLY A 330 -4.08 9.16 -1.61
C GLY A 330 -4.08 8.16 -0.45
N GLN A 331 -3.07 8.22 0.42
CA GLN A 331 -2.90 7.36 1.60
C GLN A 331 -3.33 8.05 2.89
N VAL A 332 -4.15 9.09 2.76
CA VAL A 332 -4.68 9.86 3.89
C VAL A 332 -6.18 10.03 3.69
N LEU A 333 -6.96 9.73 4.71
CA LEU A 333 -8.39 9.94 4.75
C LEU A 333 -8.72 11.17 5.60
N HIS A 334 -9.75 11.92 5.21
CA HIS A 334 -10.28 13.04 5.98
C HIS A 334 -11.51 12.60 6.78
N SER A 335 -11.34 12.44 8.10
CA SER A 335 -12.44 12.24 9.04
C SER A 335 -12.84 13.58 9.65
N PRO A 336 -14.11 14.01 9.55
CA PRO A 336 -14.58 15.23 10.21
C PRO A 336 -14.39 15.22 11.74
N GLU A 337 -14.41 14.04 12.35
CA GLU A 337 -14.31 13.88 13.80
C GLU A 337 -12.86 13.75 14.29
N ARG A 338 -11.99 13.06 13.53
CA ARG A 338 -10.61 12.75 13.93
C ARG A 338 -9.53 13.50 13.14
N GLY A 339 -9.91 14.26 12.13
CA GLY A 339 -8.98 14.90 11.20
C GLY A 339 -8.35 13.91 10.24
N TRP A 340 -7.04 14.00 10.05
CA TRP A 340 -6.30 13.20 9.07
C TRP A 340 -5.93 11.82 9.61
N ILE A 341 -6.19 10.79 8.81
CA ILE A 341 -5.93 9.39 9.15
C ILE A 341 -5.09 8.77 8.04
N MET A 342 -3.89 8.28 8.36
CA MET A 342 -3.01 7.57 7.42
C MET A 342 -3.41 6.10 7.30
N VAL A 343 -3.29 5.56 6.09
CA VAL A 343 -3.61 4.17 5.75
C VAL A 343 -2.53 3.60 4.82
N ASP A 344 -2.52 2.28 4.62
CA ASP A 344 -1.65 1.59 3.65
C ASP A 344 -0.15 1.76 3.93
N PHE A 345 0.26 1.31 5.12
CA PHE A 345 1.66 1.37 5.59
C PHE A 345 2.56 0.30 4.93
N GLU A 346 2.12 -0.32 3.82
CA GLU A 346 2.87 -1.36 3.11
C GLU A 346 4.20 -0.86 2.52
N GLY A 347 4.38 0.45 2.34
CA GLY A 347 5.52 1.06 1.66
C GLY A 347 5.49 0.90 0.13
N GLU A 348 6.53 1.40 -0.55
CA GLU A 348 6.55 1.46 -2.03
C GLU A 348 6.29 0.08 -2.69
N PRO A 349 5.23 -0.08 -3.51
CA PRO A 349 4.85 -1.37 -4.10
C PRO A 349 5.92 -2.06 -4.95
N LEU A 350 6.84 -1.29 -5.53
CA LEU A 350 7.92 -1.84 -6.36
C LEU A 350 9.15 -2.30 -5.57
N ARG A 351 9.24 -1.98 -4.28
CA ARG A 351 10.35 -2.46 -3.43
C ARG A 351 10.08 -3.87 -2.92
N PRO A 352 11.10 -4.73 -2.78
CA PRO A 352 10.98 -5.99 -2.06
C PRO A 352 10.53 -5.77 -0.61
N MET A 353 9.69 -6.66 -0.06
CA MET A 353 9.17 -6.55 1.31
C MET A 353 10.28 -6.39 2.36
N ALA A 354 11.41 -7.09 2.21
CA ALA A 354 12.55 -7.00 3.13
C ALA A 354 13.21 -5.61 3.18
N GLU A 355 13.04 -4.80 2.13
CA GLU A 355 13.48 -3.41 2.09
C GLU A 355 12.44 -2.47 2.70
N ARG A 356 11.14 -2.79 2.59
CA ARG A 356 10.04 -1.95 3.12
C ARG A 356 9.97 -1.94 4.65
N THR A 357 10.50 -2.97 5.30
CA THR A 357 10.57 -3.06 6.77
C THR A 357 11.78 -2.35 7.38
N GLN A 358 12.73 -1.87 6.56
CA GLN A 358 13.95 -1.24 7.07
C GLN A 358 13.69 0.19 7.56
N PRO A 359 14.38 0.65 8.61
CA PRO A 359 14.38 2.06 8.99
C PRO A 359 14.94 2.96 7.88
N ASP A 360 14.31 4.11 7.66
CA ASP A 360 14.67 5.12 6.66
C ASP A 360 14.52 6.54 7.28
N LEU A 361 14.80 7.56 6.48
CA LEU A 361 14.66 8.97 6.84
C LEU A 361 13.19 9.37 6.84
N ALA A 362 12.67 9.86 7.97
CA ALA A 362 11.32 10.43 8.08
C ALA A 362 11.04 11.53 7.03
N LEU A 363 12.08 12.25 6.59
CA LEU A 363 11.99 13.26 5.53
C LEU A 363 11.59 12.67 4.15
N ARG A 364 11.69 11.35 3.94
CA ARG A 364 11.22 10.70 2.71
C ARG A 364 9.70 10.79 2.57
N ASP A 365 8.96 10.57 3.66
CA ASP A 365 7.50 10.72 3.67
C ASP A 365 7.09 12.19 3.48
N VAL A 366 7.84 13.13 4.10
CA VAL A 366 7.65 14.57 3.89
C VAL A 366 7.85 14.92 2.40
N ALA A 367 8.92 14.43 1.78
CA ALA A 367 9.15 14.61 0.34
C ALA A 367 8.00 14.03 -0.50
N GLY A 368 7.49 12.86 -0.11
CA GLY A 368 6.32 12.21 -0.70
C GLY A 368 5.09 13.11 -0.76
N MET A 369 4.74 13.67 0.40
CA MET A 369 3.58 14.56 0.52
C MET A 369 3.77 15.87 -0.26
N LEU A 370 4.97 16.45 -0.23
CA LEU A 370 5.28 17.66 -1.01
C LEU A 370 5.12 17.46 -2.52
N ARG A 371 5.58 16.31 -3.03
CA ARG A 371 5.35 15.92 -4.43
C ARG A 371 3.86 15.75 -4.72
N SER A 372 3.09 15.18 -3.78
CA SER A 372 1.64 15.00 -3.94
C SER A 372 0.89 16.32 -4.15
N PHE A 373 1.26 17.40 -3.44
CA PHE A 373 0.70 18.74 -3.69
C PHE A 373 1.05 19.29 -5.09
N ASP A 374 2.27 19.04 -5.58
CA ASP A 374 2.66 19.44 -6.94
C ASP A 374 1.83 18.68 -7.99
N TYR A 375 1.50 17.41 -7.72
CA TYR A 375 0.62 16.61 -8.57
C TYR A 375 -0.82 17.11 -8.59
N VAL A 376 -1.36 17.64 -7.48
CA VAL A 376 -2.69 18.28 -7.47
C VAL A 376 -2.72 19.44 -8.48
N ALA A 377 -1.75 20.36 -8.40
CA ALA A 377 -1.66 21.48 -9.33
C ALA A 377 -1.40 21.03 -10.78
N GLY A 378 -0.60 19.97 -10.96
CA GLY A 378 -0.33 19.35 -12.25
C GLY A 378 -1.56 18.73 -12.90
N SER A 379 -2.34 17.95 -12.15
CA SER A 379 -3.57 17.29 -12.60
C SER A 379 -4.59 18.31 -13.10
N LEU A 380 -4.85 19.36 -12.32
CA LEU A 380 -5.79 20.41 -12.72
C LEU A 380 -5.40 21.12 -14.02
N ARG A 381 -4.10 21.24 -14.29
CA ARG A 381 -3.58 21.85 -15.52
C ARG A 381 -3.63 20.92 -16.72
N LEU A 382 -3.63 19.61 -16.50
CA LEU A 382 -3.83 18.60 -17.54
C LEU A 382 -5.32 18.50 -17.91
N ASP A 383 -6.19 18.54 -16.90
CA ASP A 383 -7.65 18.49 -17.07
C ASP A 383 -8.20 19.78 -17.69
N ASP A 384 -7.64 20.94 -17.32
CA ASP A 384 -8.02 22.26 -17.80
C ASP A 384 -6.78 23.08 -18.19
N PRO A 385 -6.33 23.01 -19.45
CA PRO A 385 -5.14 23.72 -19.94
C PRO A 385 -5.26 25.25 -19.92
N ASP A 386 -6.47 25.81 -19.83
CA ASP A 386 -6.73 27.25 -19.79
C ASP A 386 -6.69 27.80 -18.35
N ARG A 387 -6.79 26.93 -17.34
CA ARG A 387 -6.65 27.29 -15.93
C ARG A 387 -5.35 28.02 -15.65
N SER A 388 -5.42 29.14 -14.92
CA SER A 388 -4.23 29.92 -14.56
C SER A 388 -3.17 29.05 -13.88
N ALA A 389 -2.03 28.88 -14.56
CA ALA A 389 -0.93 28.07 -14.06
C ALA A 389 -0.28 28.71 -12.83
N ASP A 390 -0.28 30.05 -12.73
CA ASP A 390 0.23 30.76 -11.56
C ASP A 390 -0.66 30.54 -10.32
N ALA A 391 -1.98 30.53 -10.50
CA ALA A 391 -2.91 30.35 -9.39
C ALA A 391 -2.77 28.96 -8.74
N VAL A 392 -2.79 27.88 -9.54
CA VAL A 392 -2.64 26.52 -8.99
C VAL A 392 -1.25 26.26 -8.44
N ARG A 393 -0.19 26.88 -9.00
CA ARG A 393 1.16 26.80 -8.45
C ARG A 393 1.27 27.54 -7.12
N ALA A 394 0.65 28.73 -7.01
CA ALA A 394 0.61 29.48 -5.76
C ALA A 394 -0.12 28.67 -4.68
N TRP A 395 -1.23 28.04 -5.02
CA TRP A 395 -1.97 27.15 -4.12
C TRP A 395 -1.11 26.00 -3.62
N ALA A 396 -0.43 25.27 -4.52
CA ALA A 396 0.44 24.15 -4.13
C ALA A 396 1.60 24.62 -3.25
N ARG A 397 2.25 25.73 -3.59
CA ARG A 397 3.32 26.32 -2.78
C ARG A 397 2.84 26.70 -1.37
N ASP A 398 1.65 27.26 -1.25
CA ASP A 398 1.09 27.66 0.04
C ASP A 398 0.69 26.46 0.90
N ALA A 399 0.11 25.41 0.30
CA ALA A 399 -0.17 24.15 0.97
C ALA A 399 1.14 23.47 1.45
N ARG A 400 2.15 23.38 0.58
CA ARG A 400 3.48 22.84 0.91
C ARG A 400 4.11 23.57 2.09
N ARG A 401 4.06 24.90 2.09
CA ARG A 401 4.59 25.72 3.19
C ARG A 401 3.87 25.44 4.49
N ALA A 402 2.54 25.46 4.47
CA ALA A 402 1.75 25.22 5.66
C ALA A 402 1.94 23.80 6.21
N PHE A 403 2.06 22.78 5.34
CA PHE A 403 2.40 21.41 5.73
C PHE A 403 3.76 21.33 6.42
N VAL A 404 4.81 21.92 5.85
CA VAL A 404 6.14 21.94 6.46
C VAL A 404 6.15 22.70 7.80
N ASP A 405 5.40 23.80 7.90
CA ASP A 405 5.27 24.55 9.14
C ASP A 405 4.58 23.73 10.24
N GLY A 406 3.50 23.00 9.89
CA GLY A 406 2.80 22.10 10.81
C GLY A 406 3.67 20.92 11.25
N TYR A 407 4.41 20.32 10.30
CA TYR A 407 5.35 19.25 10.61
C TYR A 407 6.46 19.72 11.55
N ALA A 408 7.10 20.86 11.24
CA ALA A 408 8.18 21.41 12.06
C ALA A 408 7.74 21.69 13.51
N ALA A 409 6.48 22.07 13.73
CA ALA A 409 5.95 22.38 15.05
C ALA A 409 5.83 21.14 15.96
N SER A 410 5.64 19.94 15.38
CA SER A 410 5.37 18.71 16.13
C SER A 410 6.43 17.61 15.97
N ALA A 411 7.46 17.81 15.13
CA ALA A 411 8.42 16.77 14.76
C ALA A 411 9.53 16.47 15.79
N GLY A 412 9.31 16.77 17.07
CA GLY A 412 10.25 16.43 18.14
C GLY A 412 11.66 17.01 17.97
N GLY A 413 11.80 18.15 17.27
CA GLY A 413 13.08 18.82 17.01
C GLY A 413 13.72 18.54 15.65
N LEU A 414 13.13 17.69 14.81
CA LEU A 414 13.56 17.56 13.41
C LEU A 414 13.11 18.79 12.61
N ASP A 415 14.06 19.58 12.11
CA ASP A 415 13.73 20.66 11.17
C ASP A 415 13.52 20.08 9.75
N PRO A 416 12.30 20.10 9.20
CA PRO A 416 12.05 19.65 7.84
C PRO A 416 12.77 20.51 6.79
N ARG A 417 13.28 21.71 7.14
CA ARG A 417 14.05 22.55 6.22
C ARG A 417 15.50 22.07 6.00
N HIS A 418 15.80 20.86 6.44
CA HIS A 418 17.05 20.16 6.24
C HIS A 418 17.42 20.02 4.75
N PRO A 419 18.71 20.14 4.35
CA PRO A 419 19.14 19.94 2.96
C PRO A 419 18.78 18.58 2.36
N LEU A 420 18.60 17.55 3.21
CA LEU A 420 18.12 16.23 2.78
C LEU A 420 16.74 16.29 2.12
N LEU A 421 15.84 17.16 2.58
CA LEU A 421 14.48 17.17 2.05
C LEU A 421 14.46 17.52 0.56
N ALA A 422 15.26 18.51 0.14
CA ALA A 422 15.39 18.86 -1.27
C ALA A 422 15.97 17.71 -2.11
N ALA A 423 16.95 16.96 -1.58
CA ALA A 423 17.53 15.80 -2.27
C ALA A 423 16.55 14.63 -2.36
N LEU A 424 15.80 14.34 -1.31
CA LEU A 424 14.77 13.29 -1.30
C LEU A 424 13.59 13.65 -2.23
N GLU A 425 13.19 14.92 -2.26
CA GLU A 425 12.17 15.40 -3.19
C GLU A 425 12.64 15.30 -4.65
N LEU A 426 13.92 15.64 -4.91
CA LEU A 426 14.52 15.50 -6.24
C LEU A 426 14.58 14.03 -6.67
N ASP A 427 15.02 13.15 -5.79
CA ASP A 427 15.06 11.71 -6.04
C ASP A 427 13.68 11.13 -6.33
N LYS A 428 12.65 11.59 -5.60
CA LYS A 428 11.26 11.19 -5.87
C LYS A 428 10.76 11.74 -7.21
N ALA A 429 11.06 12.99 -7.55
CA ALA A 429 10.70 13.56 -8.85
C ALA A 429 11.38 12.83 -10.03
N VAL A 430 12.63 12.38 -9.85
CA VAL A 430 13.36 11.57 -10.85
C VAL A 430 12.72 10.19 -11.01
N TYR A 431 12.33 9.55 -9.90
CA TYR A 431 11.56 8.29 -9.93
C TYR A 431 10.24 8.47 -10.68
N GLU A 432 9.47 9.51 -10.34
CA GLU A 432 8.20 9.86 -10.97
C GLU A 432 8.36 10.10 -12.47
N ALA A 433 9.42 10.79 -12.92
CA ALA A 433 9.68 11.01 -14.34
C ALA A 433 9.80 9.70 -15.13
N ILE A 434 10.51 8.71 -14.58
CA ILE A 434 10.61 7.36 -15.17
C ILE A 434 9.22 6.70 -15.21
N TYR A 435 8.49 6.77 -14.09
CA TYR A 435 7.18 6.13 -13.98
C TYR A 435 6.16 6.73 -14.96
N GLU A 436 6.07 8.06 -15.05
CA GLU A 436 5.13 8.73 -15.94
C GLU A 436 5.51 8.53 -17.41
N ALA A 437 6.79 8.57 -17.75
CA ALA A 437 7.23 8.30 -19.13
C ALA A 437 6.78 6.92 -19.64
N ARG A 438 6.72 5.92 -18.76
CA ARG A 438 6.31 4.55 -19.09
C ARG A 438 4.81 4.32 -19.07
N ASN A 439 4.10 4.92 -18.11
CA ASN A 439 2.71 4.57 -17.82
C ASN A 439 1.71 5.67 -18.22
N ARG A 440 2.09 6.94 -18.13
CA ARG A 440 1.22 8.10 -18.40
C ARG A 440 2.03 9.23 -19.06
N PRO A 441 2.46 9.09 -20.33
CA PRO A 441 3.39 10.05 -20.95
C PRO A 441 2.93 11.52 -20.92
N THR A 442 1.61 11.76 -20.92
CA THR A 442 1.05 13.12 -20.80
C THR A 442 1.30 13.79 -19.45
N TRP A 443 1.62 13.01 -18.41
CA TRP A 443 1.88 13.50 -17.05
C TRP A 443 3.36 13.84 -16.79
N VAL A 444 4.28 13.44 -17.68
CA VAL A 444 5.74 13.59 -17.47
C VAL A 444 6.16 15.04 -17.20
N ALA A 445 5.43 16.02 -17.73
CA ALA A 445 5.72 17.44 -17.51
C ALA A 445 5.66 17.85 -16.02
N ILE A 446 4.93 17.11 -15.17
CA ILE A 446 4.80 17.40 -13.73
C ILE A 446 6.14 17.15 -13.01
N PRO A 447 6.73 15.93 -13.01
CA PRO A 447 8.02 15.70 -12.39
C PRO A 447 9.15 16.50 -13.04
N LEU A 448 9.15 16.72 -14.37
CA LEU A 448 10.19 17.50 -15.04
C LEU A 448 10.31 18.94 -14.53
N ARG A 449 9.18 19.59 -14.27
CA ARG A 449 9.15 20.94 -13.68
C ARG A 449 9.68 20.94 -12.25
N ALA A 450 9.40 19.88 -11.49
CA ALA A 450 9.89 19.75 -10.13
C ALA A 450 11.41 19.57 -10.09
N ILE A 451 11.97 18.71 -10.96
CA ILE A 451 13.42 18.54 -11.10
C ILE A 451 14.06 19.90 -11.44
N ALA A 452 13.54 20.62 -12.44
CA ALA A 452 14.05 21.93 -12.83
C ALA A 452 14.03 22.95 -11.66
N ARG A 453 12.92 23.01 -10.91
CA ARG A 453 12.80 23.86 -9.71
C ARG A 453 13.83 23.49 -8.64
N LEU A 454 13.96 22.20 -8.33
CA LEU A 454 14.80 21.71 -7.24
C LEU A 454 16.29 21.87 -7.52
N VAL A 455 16.72 21.76 -8.79
CA VAL A 455 18.12 22.00 -9.16
C VAL A 455 18.48 23.49 -9.24
N GLU A 456 17.52 24.36 -9.58
CA GLU A 456 17.72 25.82 -9.55
C GLU A 456 17.67 26.39 -8.13
N ARG A 457 16.72 25.90 -7.32
CA ARG A 457 16.44 26.38 -5.96
C ARG A 457 16.24 25.19 -5.02
N PRO A 458 17.33 24.60 -4.51
CA PRO A 458 17.29 23.45 -3.61
C PRO A 458 16.90 23.85 -2.18
N ALA A 459 15.75 24.51 -2.05
CA ALA A 459 15.15 24.88 -0.79
C ALA A 459 13.79 24.18 -0.67
N PRO A 460 13.52 23.54 0.48
CA PRO A 460 12.39 22.61 0.64
C PRO A 460 10.98 23.22 0.44
N VAL A 461 10.86 24.56 0.35
CA VAL A 461 9.57 25.26 0.18
C VAL A 461 9.71 26.58 -0.64
N ALA A 462 10.61 26.64 -1.62
CA ALA A 462 10.79 27.83 -2.47
C ALA A 462 9.65 28.08 -3.47
#